data_AF-A0A1I2MHU5-F1
#
_entry.id   AF-A0A1I2MHU5-F1
#
_cell.length_a   1.000
_cell.length_b   1.000
_cell.length_c   1.000
_cell.angle_alpha   90.00
_cell.angle_beta   90.00
_cell.angle_gamma   90.00
#
_symmetry.space_group_name_H-M   'P 1'
#
loop_
_entity.id
_entity.type
_entity.pdbx_description
1 polymer ?
#
loop_
_entity_poly.entity_id
_entity_poly.type
_entity_poly.pdbx_seq_one_letter_code
_entity_poly.pdbx_strand_id
1 'polypeptide(L)' 'SASMMTQAIKGKPVEKALKMSELFSELMQGNEVDTDELDLGDIEALQGVSKFPARIKCATLAWKAMEKGVDEEKQD' A
#
# COMPACT_ATOMS: atom_id res chain seq x y z
N SER A 1 6.93 5.05 -3.97
CA SER A 1 5.92 4.05 -3.57
C SER A 1 5.34 3.31 -4.76
N ALA A 2 4.99 3.96 -5.88
CA ALA A 2 4.35 3.31 -7.03
C ALA A 2 5.10 2.07 -7.57
N SER A 3 6.41 2.14 -7.84
CA SER A 3 7.20 0.98 -8.31
C SER A 3 7.11 -0.20 -7.32
N MET A 4 7.42 0.05 -6.05
CA MET A 4 7.35 -0.94 -4.97
C MET A 4 5.95 -1.55 -4.85
N MET A 5 4.90 -0.72 -4.89
CA MET A 5 3.51 -1.20 -4.91
C MET A 5 3.28 -2.14 -6.09
N THR A 6 3.65 -1.76 -7.33
CA THR A 6 3.41 -2.62 -8.50
C THR A 6 4.17 -3.93 -8.44
N GLN A 7 5.39 -3.94 -7.89
CA GLN A 7 6.15 -5.18 -7.68
C GLN A 7 5.47 -6.04 -6.61
N ALA A 8 4.99 -5.42 -5.55
CA ALA A 8 4.35 -6.08 -4.43
C ALA A 8 3.00 -6.69 -4.82
N ILE A 9 2.19 -6.09 -5.71
CA ILE A 9 0.85 -6.60 -6.02
C ILE A 9 0.77 -7.42 -7.32
N LYS A 10 1.80 -7.41 -8.17
CA LYS A 10 1.78 -8.09 -9.48
C LYS A 10 1.57 -9.60 -9.32
N GLY A 11 0.57 -10.13 -10.05
CA GLY A 11 0.23 -11.56 -10.02
C GLY A 11 -0.49 -12.02 -8.76
N LYS A 12 -0.84 -11.12 -7.84
CA LYS A 12 -1.65 -11.41 -6.65
C LYS A 12 -3.14 -11.12 -6.93
N PRO A 13 -4.08 -11.81 -6.24
CA PRO A 13 -5.50 -11.48 -6.31
C PRO A 13 -5.80 -10.05 -5.84
N VAL A 14 -6.90 -9.48 -6.34
CA VAL A 14 -7.35 -8.13 -5.99
C VAL A 14 -7.55 -7.98 -4.49
N GLU A 15 -8.13 -8.98 -3.82
CA GLU A 15 -8.36 -8.99 -2.38
C GLU A 15 -7.05 -8.86 -1.60
N LYS A 16 -5.98 -9.48 -2.11
CA LYS A 16 -4.66 -9.39 -1.49
C LYS A 16 -4.05 -8.01 -1.72
N ALA A 17 -4.20 -7.43 -2.91
CA ALA A 17 -3.74 -6.07 -3.20
C ALA A 17 -4.46 -5.02 -2.32
N LEU A 18 -5.77 -5.18 -2.11
CA LEU A 18 -6.55 -4.32 -1.22
C LEU A 18 -6.09 -4.41 0.24
N LYS A 19 -5.90 -5.62 0.77
CA LYS A 19 -5.30 -5.81 2.11
C LYS A 19 -3.93 -5.15 2.25
N MET A 20 -3.08 -5.26 1.22
CA MET A 20 -1.78 -4.60 1.21
C MET A 20 -1.91 -3.06 1.24
N SER A 21 -2.93 -2.51 0.58
CA SER A 21 -3.22 -1.07 0.62
C SER A 21 -3.60 -0.59 2.01
N GLU A 22 -4.48 -1.34 2.70
CA GLU A 22 -4.89 -1.05 4.07
C GLU A 22 -3.68 -1.06 5.00
N LEU A 23 -2.89 -2.13 4.98
CA LEU A 23 -1.72 -2.27 5.84
C LEU A 23 -0.63 -1.22 5.54
N PHE A 24 -0.46 -0.85 4.27
CA PHE A 24 0.41 0.28 3.90
C PHE A 24 -0.09 1.60 4.49
N SER A 25 -1.41 1.83 4.46
CA SER A 25 -2.02 3.03 5.05
C SER A 25 -1.84 3.09 6.56
N GLU A 26 -2.00 1.97 7.25
CA GLU A 26 -1.75 1.84 8.70
C GLU A 26 -0.28 2.12 9.03
N LEU A 27 0.66 1.55 8.26
CA LEU A 27 2.09 1.82 8.41
C LEU A 27 2.41 3.31 8.25
N MET A 28 1.81 3.98 7.26
CA MET A 28 2.02 5.41 7.03
C MET A 28 1.44 6.29 8.14
N GLN A 29 0.40 5.81 8.84
CA GLN A 29 -0.18 6.47 10.02
C GLN A 29 0.68 6.25 11.29
N GLY A 30 1.67 5.36 11.23
CA GLY A 30 2.55 5.04 12.35
C GLY A 30 2.01 3.93 13.25
N ASN A 31 0.99 3.19 12.80
CA ASN A 31 0.46 2.04 13.51
C ASN A 31 1.40 0.84 13.33
N GLU A 32 1.49 -0.01 14.35
CA GLU A 32 2.16 -1.30 14.24
C GLU A 32 1.32 -2.22 13.35
N VAL A 33 1.98 -2.81 12.37
CA VAL A 33 1.39 -3.75 11.42
C VAL A 33 2.28 -4.98 11.33
N ASP A 34 1.66 -6.14 11.24
CA ASP A 34 2.35 -7.38 10.97
C ASP A 34 2.81 -7.39 9.51
N THR A 35 4.11 -7.16 9.30
CA THR A 35 4.72 -7.10 7.97
C THR A 35 5.09 -8.48 7.43
N ASP A 36 5.09 -9.51 8.27
CA ASP A 36 5.44 -10.89 7.92
C ASP A 36 4.36 -11.53 7.02
N GLU A 37 3.09 -11.12 7.17
CA GLU A 37 1.97 -11.70 6.38
C GLU A 37 1.97 -11.32 4.89
N LEU A 38 2.68 -10.26 4.51
CA LEU A 38 2.48 -9.63 3.19
C LEU A 38 3.72 -9.52 2.31
N ASP A 39 4.88 -9.99 2.77
CA ASP A 39 6.16 -9.85 2.04
C ASP A 39 6.38 -8.37 1.66
N LEU A 40 6.19 -7.50 2.65
CA LEU A 40 6.32 -6.05 2.53
C LEU A 40 7.79 -5.62 2.54
N GLY A 41 8.75 -6.48 2.19
CA GLY A 41 10.18 -6.22 2.40
C GLY A 41 10.66 -4.86 1.89
N ASP A 42 10.31 -4.49 0.66
CA ASP A 42 10.64 -3.16 0.11
C ASP A 42 9.78 -2.03 0.71
N ILE A 43 8.60 -2.36 1.21
CA ILE A 43 7.63 -1.44 1.82
C ILE A 43 8.00 -1.10 3.27
N GLU A 44 8.67 -1.98 4.01
CA GLU A 44 9.22 -1.67 5.35
C GLU A 44 10.23 -0.51 5.29
N ALA A 45 10.98 -0.37 4.20
CA ALA A 45 11.86 0.78 3.98
C ALA A 45 11.09 2.12 4.00
N LEU A 46 9.77 2.09 3.78
CA LEU A 46 8.90 3.25 3.85
C LEU A 46 8.37 3.54 5.27
N GLN A 47 8.63 2.70 6.27
CA GLN A 47 8.23 2.96 7.66
C GLN A 47 8.75 4.32 8.16
N GLY A 48 9.95 4.74 7.72
CA GLY A 48 10.51 6.06 8.04
C GLY A 48 9.70 7.24 7.48
N VAL A 49 8.87 7.03 6.45
CA VAL A 49 8.00 8.06 5.86
C VAL A 49 6.87 8.46 6.81
N SER A 50 6.42 7.56 7.70
CA SER A 50 5.41 7.87 8.72
C SER A 50 5.81 9.04 9.62
N LYS A 51 7.11 9.27 9.82
CA LYS A 51 7.67 10.39 10.60
C LYS A 51 7.57 11.75 9.90
N PHE A 52 7.18 11.78 8.62
CA PHE A 52 7.12 13.00 7.81
C PHE A 52 5.71 13.18 7.22
N PRO A 53 4.79 13.86 7.93
CA PRO A 53 3.40 14.02 7.50
C PRO A 53 3.23 14.56 6.08
N ALA A 54 4.11 15.48 5.67
CA ALA A 54 4.11 16.05 4.31
C ALA A 54 4.40 15.00 3.20
N ARG A 55 5.02 13.86 3.53
CA ARG A 55 5.39 12.80 2.59
C ARG A 55 4.41 11.64 2.54
N ILE A 56 3.52 11.52 3.52
CA ILE A 56 2.51 10.46 3.61
C ILE A 56 1.63 10.44 2.36
N LYS A 57 1.06 11.59 1.95
CA LYS A 57 0.18 11.68 0.77
C LYS A 57 0.87 11.23 -0.51
N CYS A 58 2.14 11.59 -0.70
CA CYS A 58 2.92 11.15 -1.86
C CYS A 58 3.18 9.65 -1.82
N ALA A 59 3.36 9.07 -0.64
CA ALA A 59 3.59 7.64 -0.47
C ALA A 59 2.31 6.82 -0.76
N THR A 60 1.14 7.28 -0.31
CA THR A 60 -0.14 6.57 -0.45
C THR A 60 -0.84 6.79 -1.79
N LEU A 61 -0.44 7.78 -2.59
CA LEU A 61 -1.13 8.14 -3.84
C LEU A 61 -1.34 6.95 -4.80
N ALA A 62 -0.30 6.15 -5.03
CA ALA A 62 -0.38 5.01 -5.95
C ALA A 62 -1.35 3.93 -5.45
N TRP A 63 -1.37 3.71 -4.14
CA TRP A 63 -2.26 2.75 -3.48
C TRP A 63 -3.72 3.18 -3.58
N LYS A 64 -4.01 4.48 -3.36
CA LYS A 64 -5.34 5.05 -3.57
C LYS A 64 -5.80 4.99 -5.02
N ALA A 65 -4.90 5.17 -5.97
CA ALA A 65 -5.22 5.00 -7.39
C ALA A 65 -5.57 3.53 -7.72
N MET A 66 -4.85 2.58 -7.13
CA MET A 66 -5.13 1.15 -7.28
C MET A 66 -6.48 0.75 -6.69
N GLU A 67 -6.77 1.16 -5.45
CA GLU A 67 -8.08 0.95 -4.78
C GLU A 67 -9.23 1.42 -5.68
N LYS A 68 -9.10 2.65 -6.21
CA LYS A 68 -10.12 3.22 -7.10
C LYS A 68 -10.25 2.43 -8.40
N GLY A 69 -9.13 2.02 -9.01
CA GLY A 69 -9.16 1.27 -10.27
C GLY A 69 -9.83 -0.10 -10.15
N VAL A 70 -9.63 -0.81 -9.04
CA VAL A 70 -10.28 -2.12 -8.81
C VAL A 70 -11.75 -1.99 -8.39
N ASP A 71 -12.15 -0.87 -7.78
CA ASP A 71 -13.55 -0.60 -7.46
C ASP A 71 -14.35 -0.16 -8.69
N GLU A 72 -13.74 0.55 -9.65
CA GLU A 72 -14.36 0.89 -10.93
C GLU A 72 -14.64 -0.38 -11.77
N GLU A 73 -13.75 -1.39 -11.76
CA GLU A 73 -14.01 -2.68 -12.43
C GLU A 73 -15.17 -3.49 -11.83
N LYS A 74 -15.59 -3.22 -10.58
CA LYS A 74 -16.74 -3.91 -9.97
C LYS A 74 -18.09 -3.30 -10.34
N GLN A 75 -18.09 -2.11 -10.95
CA GLN A 75 -19.32 -1.39 -11.31
C GLN A 75 -19.73 -1.59 -12.79
N ASP A 76 -18.91 -2.27 -13.58
CA ASP A 76 -19.19 -2.72 -14.96
C ASP A 76 -19.48 -4.23 -15.01
#